data_AF-A0A2H0K7C4-F1
#
_entry.id   AF-A0A2H0K7C4-F1
#
_cell.length_a   1.000
_cell.length_b   1.000
_cell.length_c   1.000
_cell.angle_alpha   90.00
_cell.angle_beta   90.00
_cell.angle_gamma   90.00
#
_symmetry.space_group_name_H-M   'P 1'
#
loop_
_entity.id
_entity.type
_entity.pdbx_description
1 polymer ?
#
loop_
_entity_poly.entity_id
_entity_poly.type
_entity_poly.pdbx_seq_one_letter_code
_entity_poly.pdbx_strand_id
1 'polypeptide(L)'
;NSIYFTQIRTVNVNVGLIDKIFGVGTINIDTGKIETVQSGTGANQRTGTRTAFDKLLHINTPYEVYKYFHTTLIGREESLYSGRADRENLSNNI
;
A
#
# COMPACT_ATOMS: atom_id res chain seq x y z
N ASN A 1 5.68 12.92 6.12
CA ASN A 1 4.48 12.12 5.78
C ASN A 1 4.57 10.81 6.51
N SER A 2 3.55 10.49 7.30
CA SER A 2 3.42 9.20 7.99
C SER A 2 2.22 8.48 7.41
N ILE A 3 2.38 7.20 7.08
CA ILE A 3 1.30 6.35 6.55
C ILE A 3 0.80 5.47 7.68
N TYR A 4 -0.48 5.57 8.03
CA TYR A 4 -1.06 4.72 9.07
C TYR A 4 -1.39 3.36 8.50
N PHE A 5 -1.07 2.32 9.27
CA PHE A 5 -1.33 0.93 8.94
C PHE A 5 -2.77 0.65 8.47
N THR A 6 -3.76 1.19 9.19
CA THR A 6 -5.18 0.96 8.93
C THR A 6 -5.65 1.57 7.59
N GLN A 7 -4.80 2.38 6.96
CA GLN A 7 -5.07 3.00 5.67
C GLN A 7 -4.44 2.22 4.52
N ILE A 8 -3.50 1.30 4.79
CA ILE A 8 -2.80 0.54 3.76
C ILE A 8 -3.74 -0.52 3.20
N ARG A 9 -4.07 -0.41 1.92
CA ARG A 9 -4.90 -1.37 1.19
C ARG A 9 -4.06 -2.42 0.48
N THR A 10 -2.96 -2.00 -0.11
CA THR A 10 -2.10 -2.89 -0.90
C THR A 10 -0.67 -2.37 -0.94
N VAL A 11 0.27 -3.29 -1.03
CA VAL A 11 1.69 -2.98 -1.18
C VAL A 11 2.22 -3.78 -2.36
N ASN A 12 2.92 -3.11 -3.27
CA ASN A 12 3.46 -3.71 -4.48
C ASN A 12 4.92 -3.34 -4.67
N VAL A 13 5.74 -4.31 -5.06
CA VAL A 13 7.14 -4.11 -5.40
C VAL A 13 7.27 -3.88 -6.90
N ASN A 14 7.93 -2.79 -7.28
CA ASN A 14 8.30 -2.50 -8.66
C ASN A 14 9.83 -2.46 -8.78
N VAL A 15 10.37 -3.32 -9.64
CA VAL A 15 11.80 -3.42 -9.91
C VAL A 15 12.00 -3.27 -11.41
N GLY A 16 12.60 -2.16 -11.84
CA GLY A 16 13.01 -1.97 -13.22
C GLY A 16 14.19 -2.87 -13.60
N LEU A 17 14.49 -2.96 -14.90
CA LEU A 17 15.64 -3.75 -15.39
C LEU A 17 16.97 -3.27 -14.81
N ILE A 18 17.18 -1.94 -14.77
CA ILE A 18 18.37 -1.32 -14.16
C ILE A 18 18.39 -1.61 -12.66
N ASP A 19 17.26 -1.42 -11.99
CA ASP A 19 17.14 -1.63 -10.55
C ASP A 19 17.46 -3.08 -10.15
N LYS A 20 17.06 -4.06 -10.99
CA LYS A 20 17.39 -5.48 -10.81
C LYS A 20 18.89 -5.74 -10.81
N ILE A 21 19.64 -5.05 -11.67
CA ILE A 21 21.10 -5.20 -11.75
C ILE A 21 21.76 -4.70 -10.46
N PHE A 22 21.26 -3.60 -9.92
CA PHE A 22 21.78 -2.99 -8.70
C PHE A 22 21.15 -3.54 -7.41
N GLY A 23 20.24 -4.52 -7.51
CA GLY A 23 19.55 -5.08 -6.35
C GLY A 23 18.65 -4.07 -5.62
N VAL A 24 18.25 -3.01 -6.31
CA VAL A 24 17.38 -1.95 -5.78
C VAL A 24 15.97 -2.09 -6.34
N GLY A 25 15.02 -1.38 -5.75
CA GLY A 25 13.66 -1.30 -6.26
C GLY A 25 12.83 -0.22 -5.59
N THR A 26 11.57 -0.13 -6.00
CA THR A 26 10.59 0.78 -5.45
C THR A 26 9.46 -0.01 -4.79
N ILE A 27 9.09 0.36 -3.57
CA ILE A 27 7.88 -0.15 -2.91
C ILE A 27 6.79 0.91 -3.07
N ASN A 28 5.67 0.52 -3.68
CA ASN A 28 4.48 1.34 -3.82
C ASN A 28 3.46 0.91 -2.77
N ILE A 29 2.95 1.87 -2.02
CA ILE A 29 1.93 1.68 -0.98
C ILE A 29 0.66 2.38 -1.43
N ASP A 30 -0.42 1.61 -1.60
CA ASP A 30 -1.75 2.12 -1.88
C ASP A 30 -2.49 2.35 -0.55
N THR A 31 -2.86 3.60 -0.30
CA THR A 31 -3.67 3.99 0.86
C THR A 31 -5.14 4.28 0.52
N GLY A 32 -5.54 4.04 -0.73
CA GLY A 32 -6.83 4.44 -1.28
C GLY A 32 -6.91 5.92 -1.63
N LYS A 33 -5.79 6.65 -1.60
CA LYS A 33 -5.73 8.04 -2.03
C LYS A 33 -5.96 8.12 -3.53
N ILE A 34 -6.87 8.98 -3.95
CA ILE A 34 -7.14 9.26 -5.36
C ILE A 34 -6.63 10.66 -5.67
N GLU A 35 -5.95 10.81 -6.80
CA GLU A 35 -5.54 12.11 -7.31
C GLU A 35 -6.23 12.42 -8.64
N THR A 36 -6.65 13.67 -8.78
CA THR A 36 -7.22 14.20 -10.02
C THR A 36 -6.06 14.55 -10.95
N VAL A 37 -6.03 13.92 -12.12
CA VAL A 37 -5.03 14.14 -13.15
C VAL A 37 -5.69 14.87 -14.32
N GLN A 38 -5.09 15.98 -14.70
CA GLN A 38 -5.46 16.68 -15.92
C GLN A 38 -4.52 16.26 -17.04
N SER A 39 -5.08 15.71 -18.11
CA SER A 39 -4.36 15.21 -19.27
C SER A 39 -4.74 16.03 -20.49
N GLY A 40 -3.75 16.51 -21.25
CA GLY A 40 -3.95 17.34 -22.44
C GLY A 40 -3.71 18.83 -22.21
N THR A 41 -3.66 19.60 -23.30
CA THR A 41 -3.37 21.05 -23.30
C THR A 41 -4.45 21.83 -24.04
N GLY A 42 -4.86 22.97 -23.48
CA GLY A 42 -5.85 23.86 -24.10
C GLY A 42 -7.27 23.28 -24.11
N ALA A 43 -7.99 23.43 -25.23
CA ALA A 43 -9.40 23.04 -25.35
C ALA A 43 -9.69 21.53 -25.23
N ASN A 44 -8.66 20.67 -25.25
CA ASN A 44 -8.79 19.21 -25.13
C ASN A 44 -8.40 18.68 -23.75
N GLN A 45 -8.47 19.51 -22.71
CA GLN A 45 -8.14 19.11 -21.35
C GLN A 45 -9.16 18.07 -20.84
N ARG A 46 -8.69 16.87 -20.50
CA ARG A 46 -9.49 15.80 -19.90
C ARG A 46 -9.11 15.65 -18.44
N THR A 47 -10.11 15.75 -17.57
CA THR A 47 -9.96 15.45 -16.15
C THR A 47 -10.23 13.96 -15.94
N GLY A 48 -9.22 13.24 -15.46
CA GLY A 48 -9.34 11.86 -15.01
C GLY A 48 -8.97 11.73 -13.54
N THR A 49 -9.22 10.56 -12.97
CA THR A 49 -8.78 10.19 -11.63
C THR A 49 -7.84 9.00 -11.72
N ARG A 50 -6.83 8.95 -10.87
CA ARG A 50 -5.98 7.76 -10.70
C ARG A 50 -5.67 7.53 -9.22
N THR A 51 -5.38 6.28 -8.88
CA THR A 51 -4.89 5.95 -7.54
C THR A 51 -3.50 6.57 -7.35
N ALA A 52 -3.33 7.30 -6.26
CA ALA A 52 -2.05 7.83 -5.82
C ALA A 52 -1.36 6.78 -4.94
N PHE A 53 -0.08 6.54 -5.21
CA PHE A 53 0.74 5.63 -4.44
C PHE A 53 1.81 6.41 -3.68
N ASP A 54 1.96 6.12 -2.40
CA ASP A 54 3.14 6.54 -1.66
C ASP A 54 4.31 5.62 -2.05
N LYS A 55 5.45 6.22 -2.41
CA LYS A 55 6.59 5.48 -2.98
C LYS A 55 7.80 5.54 -2.06
N LEU A 56 8.37 4.38 -1.78
CA LEU A 56 9.69 4.25 -1.19
C LEU A 56 10.67 3.88 -2.30
N LEU A 57 11.51 4.82 -2.70
CA LEU A 57 12.43 4.69 -3.83
C LEU A 57 13.79 4.14 -3.38
N HIS A 58 14.50 3.49 -4.31
CA HIS A 58 15.88 3.00 -4.12
C HIS A 58 16.07 2.10 -2.89
N ILE A 59 15.11 1.23 -2.64
CA ILE A 59 15.17 0.26 -1.56
C ILE A 59 16.13 -0.86 -1.97
N ASN A 60 17.20 -1.06 -1.20
CA ASN A 60 18.05 -2.24 -1.30
C ASN A 60 17.27 -3.49 -0.88
N THR A 61 17.47 -4.61 -1.59
CA THR A 61 16.77 -5.88 -1.35
C THR A 61 15.24 -5.73 -1.24
N PRO A 62 14.57 -5.14 -2.27
CA PRO A 62 13.17 -4.70 -2.18
C PRO A 62 12.18 -5.83 -1.85
N TYR A 63 12.50 -7.07 -2.23
CA TYR A 63 11.67 -8.25 -1.93
C TYR A 63 11.73 -8.66 -0.46
N GLU A 64 12.89 -8.52 0.20
CA GLU A 64 13.02 -8.84 1.63
C GLU A 64 12.26 -7.81 2.45
N VAL A 65 12.42 -6.53 2.12
CA VAL A 65 11.67 -5.44 2.75
C VAL A 65 10.17 -5.65 2.57
N TYR A 66 9.73 -6.02 1.36
CA TYR A 66 8.33 -6.38 1.12
C TYR A 66 7.85 -7.53 1.99
N LYS A 67 8.64 -8.59 2.15
CA LYS A 67 8.29 -9.73 3.01
C LYS A 67 8.08 -9.29 4.47
N TYR A 68 8.99 -8.49 5.03
CA TYR A 68 8.81 -7.93 6.36
C TYR A 68 7.55 -7.09 6.48
N PHE A 69 7.29 -6.26 5.45
CA PHE A 69 6.11 -5.42 5.41
C PHE A 69 4.82 -6.24 5.37
N HIS A 70 4.77 -7.26 4.51
CA HIS A 70 3.62 -8.15 4.36
C HIS A 70 3.33 -8.97 5.61
N THR A 71 4.35 -9.55 6.24
CA THR A 71 4.18 -10.27 7.52
C THR A 71 3.65 -9.34 8.62
N THR A 72 4.12 -8.09 8.66
CA THR A 72 3.63 -7.10 9.61
C THR A 72 2.19 -6.68 9.31
N LEU A 73 1.82 -6.55 8.02
CA LEU A 73 0.45 -6.33 7.56
C LEU A 73 -0.49 -7.44 8.03
N ILE A 74 -0.17 -8.70 7.74
CA ILE A 74 -1.02 -9.83 8.12
C ILE A 74 -1.17 -9.92 9.64
N GLY A 75 -0.06 -9.94 10.39
CA GLY A 75 -0.13 -10.15 11.85
C GLY A 75 -0.91 -9.06 12.57
N ARG A 76 -0.95 -7.84 12.03
CA ARG A 76 -1.68 -6.74 12.61
C ARG A 76 -3.12 -6.63 12.12
N GLU A 77 -3.42 -7.11 10.92
CA GLU A 77 -4.79 -7.42 10.49
C GLU A 77 -5.39 -8.46 11.45
N GLU A 78 -4.72 -9.59 11.65
CA GLU A 78 -5.14 -10.63 12.59
C GLU A 78 -5.37 -10.07 14.01
N SER A 79 -4.46 -9.23 14.53
CA SER A 79 -4.63 -8.58 15.84
C SER A 79 -5.82 -7.62 15.93
N LEU A 80 -6.15 -6.90 14.87
CA LEU A 80 -7.28 -5.96 14.85
C LEU A 80 -8.62 -6.68 14.76
N TYR A 81 -8.65 -7.83 14.10
CA TYR A 81 -9.88 -8.60 13.88
C TYR A 81 -10.11 -9.72 14.90
N SER A 82 -9.06 -10.32 15.50
CA SER A 82 -9.20 -11.34 16.55
C SER A 82 -9.87 -10.79 17.81
N GLY A 83 -9.46 -9.60 18.27
CA GLY A 83 -10.08 -8.93 19.41
C GLY A 83 -11.52 -8.45 19.19
N ARG A 84 -12.00 -8.41 17.93
CA ARG A 84 -13.40 -8.10 17.57
C ARG A 84 -14.25 -9.36 17.44
N ALA A 85 -13.71 -10.40 16.81
CA ALA A 85 -14.38 -11.70 16.68
C ALA A 85 -14.66 -12.33 18.05
N ASP A 86 -13.72 -12.24 18.99
CA ASP A 86 -13.92 -12.75 20.35
C ASP A 86 -15.00 -11.97 21.13
N ARG A 87 -15.21 -10.69 20.81
CA ARG A 87 -16.22 -9.83 21.46
C ARG A 87 -17.62 -10.01 20.87
N GLU A 88 -17.74 -10.25 19.57
CA GLU A 88 -19.02 -10.59 18.91
C GLU A 88 -19.56 -11.94 19.38
N ASN A 89 -18.68 -12.90 19.66
CA ASN A 89 -19.10 -14.22 20.14
C ASN A 89 -19.59 -14.21 21.61
N LEU A 90 -19.14 -13.25 22.41
CA LEU A 90 -19.66 -13.03 23.78
C LEU A 90 -21.00 -12.31 23.80
N SER A 91 -21.30 -11.42 22.85
CA SER A 91 -22.58 -10.69 22.82
C SER A 91 -23.75 -11.54 22.30
N ASN A 92 -23.48 -12.61 21.57
CA ASN A 92 -24.51 -13.53 21.05
C ASN A 92 -24.88 -14.67 22.01
N ASN A 93 -24.31 -14.69 23.22
CA ASN A 93 -24.57 -15.70 24.26
C ASN A 93 -25.19 -15.11 25.54
N ILE A 94 -25.84 -13.94 25.46
CA ILE A 94 -26.61 -13.35 26.57
C ILE A 94 -28.09 -13.29 26.21
#